data_AF-A0A6C0KW73-F1
#
_entry.id   AF-A0A6C0KW73-F1
#
_cell.length_a   1.000
_cell.length_b   1.000
_cell.length_c   1.000
_cell.angle_alpha   90.00
_cell.angle_beta   90.00
_cell.angle_gamma   90.00
#
_symmetry.space_group_name_H-M   'P 1'
#
loop_
_entity.id
_entity.type
_entity.pdbx_description
1 polymer ?
#
loop_
_entity_poly.entity_id
_entity_poly.type
_entity_poly.pdbx_seq_one_letter_code
_entity_poly.pdbx_strand_id
1 'polypeptide(L)'
;MFYAQSLYDESPELSDEIVLPSVLFQQIIQQFDNESVLYVNLINTENNIQYLVTLTASHRDDNYTIYVPSWILDIIGNSEDSIYDIEKANVDDLPIAQRIVIKPLDPRAFDMDLTTYFEMAFMNLHSIQEQITIPMDLFEFPLFAYICHVEPAPLCRIVHGEVQVEFINDFCEEQDSQPQERPATPIPPSAEERAREIRESWIRRFQ
;
A
#
# COMPACT_ATOMS: atom_id res chain seq x y z
N MET A 1 31.87 22.10 0.77
CA MET A 1 30.88 21.10 1.25
C MET A 1 29.74 21.91 1.83
N PHE A 2 28.78 22.30 0.98
CA PHE A 2 27.61 23.07 1.39
C PHE A 2 26.44 22.09 1.38
N TYR A 3 25.96 21.75 2.57
CA TYR A 3 24.67 21.08 2.72
C TYR A 3 23.59 22.08 2.33
N ALA A 4 22.79 21.75 1.32
CA ALA A 4 21.54 22.42 1.04
C ALA A 4 20.54 21.99 2.13
N GLN A 5 20.66 22.58 3.31
CA GLN A 5 19.97 22.15 4.53
C GLN A 5 18.93 23.17 5.02
N SER A 6 18.21 23.86 4.13
CA SER A 6 17.24 24.88 4.61
C SER A 6 16.01 25.15 3.75
N LEU A 7 15.58 24.24 2.86
CA LEU A 7 14.29 24.39 2.16
C LEU A 7 13.47 23.10 1.98
N TYR A 8 13.95 21.94 2.46
CA TYR A 8 13.20 20.68 2.42
C TYR A 8 12.98 20.21 3.85
N ASP A 9 11.91 20.70 4.48
CA ASP A 9 11.45 20.27 5.81
C ASP A 9 10.49 19.06 5.71
N GLU A 10 10.24 18.58 4.49
CA GLU A 10 9.41 17.42 4.21
C GLU A 10 10.31 16.21 3.93
N SER A 11 10.17 15.17 4.74
CA SER A 11 10.87 13.91 4.52
C SER A 11 10.41 13.31 3.18
N PRO A 12 11.31 13.08 2.21
CA PRO A 12 10.94 12.44 0.93
C PRO A 12 10.24 11.09 1.12
N GLU A 13 10.44 10.46 2.28
CA GLU A 13 9.77 9.21 2.66
C GLU A 13 8.25 9.36 2.89
N LEU A 14 7.74 10.58 3.04
CA LEU A 14 6.33 10.88 3.28
C LEU A 14 5.61 11.40 2.03
N SER A 15 6.27 11.42 0.88
CA SER A 15 5.69 11.89 -0.39
C SER A 15 5.49 10.74 -1.40
N ASP A 16 4.81 11.03 -2.50
CA ASP A 16 4.72 10.17 -3.69
C ASP A 16 5.73 10.56 -4.78
N GLU A 17 6.77 11.28 -4.39
CA GLU A 17 7.78 11.83 -5.28
C GLU A 17 8.99 10.89 -5.43
N ILE A 18 9.45 10.70 -6.65
CA ILE A 18 10.67 9.96 -6.96
C ILE A 18 11.73 10.87 -7.57
N VAL A 19 12.99 10.50 -7.37
CA VAL A 19 14.15 11.21 -7.92
C VAL A 19 14.87 10.31 -8.93
N LEU A 20 15.10 10.85 -10.13
CA LEU A 20 15.68 10.09 -11.23
C LEU A 20 17.11 10.52 -11.57
N PRO A 21 17.91 9.66 -12.20
CA PRO A 21 19.16 10.06 -12.82
C PRO A 21 18.94 11.20 -13.80
N SER A 22 19.84 12.19 -13.82
CA SER A 22 19.74 13.37 -14.70
C SER A 22 19.52 13.00 -16.17
N VAL A 23 20.14 11.93 -16.66
CA VAL A 23 19.97 11.49 -18.06
C VAL A 23 18.54 11.03 -18.31
N LEU A 24 18.01 10.17 -17.45
CA LEU A 24 16.66 9.62 -17.56
C LEU A 24 15.59 10.71 -17.36
N PHE A 25 15.78 11.55 -16.35
CA PHE A 25 14.90 12.69 -16.06
C PHE A 25 14.74 13.60 -17.29
N GLN A 26 15.85 13.95 -17.95
CA GLN A 26 15.81 14.81 -19.15
C GLN A 26 15.16 14.14 -20.36
N GLN A 27 15.21 12.81 -20.47
CA GLN A 27 14.52 12.07 -21.53
C GLN A 27 13.01 12.03 -21.27
N ILE A 28 12.61 11.81 -20.03
CA ILE A 28 11.20 11.73 -19.65
C ILE A 28 10.53 13.11 -19.72
N ILE A 29 11.16 14.16 -19.20
CA ILE A 29 10.56 15.51 -19.17
C ILE A 29 10.28 16.09 -20.56
N GLN A 30 11.01 15.64 -21.60
CA GLN A 30 10.74 16.04 -22.99
C GLN A 30 9.39 15.55 -23.52
N GLN A 31 8.75 14.61 -22.83
CA GLN A 31 7.43 14.08 -23.17
C GLN A 31 6.29 14.92 -22.54
N PHE A 32 6.61 15.96 -21.76
CA PHE A 32 5.65 16.79 -21.04
C PHE A 32 5.53 18.18 -21.69
N ASP A 33 4.30 18.62 -21.95
CA ASP A 33 4.01 19.85 -22.71
C ASP A 33 3.75 21.09 -21.82
N ASN A 34 4.37 21.13 -20.63
CA ASN A 34 4.17 22.08 -19.51
C ASN A 34 3.06 21.68 -18.51
N GLU A 35 3.21 20.51 -17.91
CA GLU A 35 2.35 20.05 -16.82
C GLU A 35 2.88 20.58 -15.47
N SER A 36 1.98 20.93 -14.54
CA SER A 36 2.36 21.42 -13.20
C SER A 36 2.90 20.30 -12.29
N VAL A 37 2.47 19.07 -12.56
CA VAL A 37 2.86 17.85 -11.85
C VAL A 37 3.22 16.82 -12.90
N LEU A 38 4.40 16.21 -12.77
CA LEU A 38 4.94 15.27 -13.75
C LEU A 38 4.61 13.84 -13.31
N TYR A 39 3.45 13.34 -13.73
CA TYR A 39 3.00 11.99 -13.37
C TYR A 39 3.68 10.92 -14.23
N VAL A 40 4.18 9.88 -13.56
CA VAL A 40 4.78 8.71 -14.21
C VAL A 40 4.28 7.42 -13.57
N ASN A 41 4.27 6.36 -14.35
CA ASN A 41 4.09 5.01 -13.84
C ASN A 41 5.46 4.44 -13.50
N LEU A 42 5.66 4.07 -12.24
CA LEU A 42 6.78 3.25 -11.81
C LEU A 42 6.37 1.78 -11.90
N ILE A 43 7.06 1.02 -12.75
CA ILE A 43 6.67 -0.35 -13.10
C ILE A 43 7.78 -1.29 -12.66
N ASN A 44 7.49 -2.22 -11.75
CA ASN A 44 8.42 -3.30 -11.45
C ASN A 44 8.36 -4.33 -12.58
N THR A 45 9.50 -4.54 -13.25
CA THR A 45 9.58 -5.41 -14.44
C THR A 45 9.45 -6.91 -14.12
N GLU A 46 9.66 -7.32 -12.87
CA GLU A 46 9.61 -8.73 -12.46
C GLU A 46 8.17 -9.22 -12.28
N ASN A 47 7.33 -8.39 -11.66
CA ASN A 47 5.95 -8.74 -11.32
C ASN A 47 4.90 -7.94 -12.11
N ASN A 48 5.34 -6.96 -12.92
CA ASN A 48 4.49 -6.07 -13.71
C ASN A 48 3.45 -5.30 -12.88
N ILE A 49 3.75 -5.07 -11.60
CA ILE A 49 2.98 -4.17 -10.75
C ILE A 49 3.45 -2.74 -11.05
N GLN A 50 2.48 -1.85 -11.24
CA GLN A 50 2.71 -0.44 -11.51
C GLN A 50 2.10 0.42 -10.41
N TYR A 51 2.75 1.54 -10.12
CA TYR A 51 2.26 2.54 -9.19
C TYR A 51 2.45 3.94 -9.76
N LEU A 52 1.43 4.78 -9.57
CA LEU A 52 1.46 6.16 -10.02
C LEU A 52 2.28 6.98 -9.03
N VAL A 53 3.30 7.68 -9.53
CA VAL A 53 4.18 8.55 -8.74
C VAL A 53 4.44 9.84 -9.48
N THR A 54 5.12 10.78 -8.83
CA THR A 54 5.49 12.07 -9.41
C THR A 54 6.99 12.27 -9.47
N LEU A 55 7.45 13.05 -10.44
CA LEU A 55 8.87 13.44 -10.54
C LEU A 55 9.12 14.77 -9.86
N THR A 56 10.00 14.78 -8.86
CA THR A 56 10.38 16.02 -8.13
C THR A 56 11.71 16.59 -8.60
N ALA A 57 12.71 15.73 -8.75
CA ALA A 57 14.08 16.18 -8.97
C ALA A 57 14.90 15.15 -9.77
N SER A 58 16.10 15.59 -10.14
CA SER A 58 17.11 14.74 -10.73
C SER A 58 18.39 14.72 -9.89
N HIS A 59 19.08 13.58 -9.83
CA HIS A 59 20.39 13.46 -9.19
C HIS A 59 21.49 13.12 -10.21
N ARG A 60 22.76 13.11 -9.78
CA ARG A 60 23.95 12.90 -10.62
C ARG A 60 24.89 11.82 -10.08
N ASP A 61 24.41 10.99 -9.16
CA ASP A 61 25.26 10.00 -8.49
C ASP A 61 25.68 8.88 -9.45
N ASP A 62 24.72 8.37 -10.21
CA ASP A 62 24.92 7.47 -11.33
C ASP A 62 23.77 7.58 -12.37
N ASN A 63 23.78 6.74 -13.40
CA ASN A 63 22.84 6.81 -14.53
C ASN A 63 21.66 5.82 -14.45
N TYR A 64 21.60 4.95 -13.43
CA TYR A 64 20.69 3.80 -13.39
C TYR A 64 19.91 3.67 -12.07
N THR A 65 20.39 4.27 -10.98
CA THR A 65 19.74 4.24 -9.67
C THR A 65 18.61 5.24 -9.63
N ILE A 66 17.42 4.83 -9.19
CA ILE A 66 16.31 5.72 -8.89
C ILE A 66 16.13 5.77 -7.37
N TYR A 67 15.72 6.92 -6.83
CA TYR A 67 15.34 7.02 -5.41
C TYR A 67 13.82 7.06 -5.32
N VAL A 68 13.28 6.11 -4.57
CA VAL A 68 11.85 5.87 -4.39
C VAL A 68 11.58 5.74 -2.89
N PRO A 69 10.50 6.35 -2.36
CA PRO A 69 10.07 6.14 -0.99
C PRO A 69 9.86 4.66 -0.68
N SER A 70 10.30 4.22 0.50
CA SER A 70 10.28 2.79 0.86
C SER A 70 8.86 2.21 0.89
N TRP A 71 7.86 3.00 1.30
CA TRP A 71 6.47 2.56 1.30
C TRP A 71 5.92 2.29 -0.11
N ILE A 72 6.41 2.98 -1.15
CA ILE A 72 6.03 2.69 -2.55
C ILE A 72 6.68 1.38 -3.00
N LEU A 73 7.94 1.16 -2.64
CA LEU A 73 8.67 -0.08 -2.92
C LEU A 73 7.98 -1.30 -2.28
N ASP A 74 7.40 -1.14 -1.09
CA ASP A 74 6.61 -2.19 -0.44
C ASP A 74 5.32 -2.53 -1.23
N ILE A 75 4.71 -1.54 -1.91
CA ILE A 75 3.50 -1.74 -2.72
C ILE A 75 3.82 -2.44 -4.04
N ILE A 76 4.82 -1.95 -4.78
CA ILE A 76 5.18 -2.52 -6.09
C ILE A 76 6.00 -3.80 -5.98
N GLY A 77 6.46 -4.13 -4.76
CA GLY A 77 7.36 -5.22 -4.47
C GLY A 77 8.80 -4.82 -4.76
N ASN A 78 9.70 -5.16 -3.84
CA ASN A 78 11.12 -4.90 -3.96
C ASN A 78 11.92 -6.18 -3.70
N SER A 79 12.89 -6.45 -4.56
CA SER A 79 13.86 -7.53 -4.46
C SER A 79 15.29 -6.95 -4.51
N GLU A 80 16.27 -7.66 -3.94
CA GLU A 80 17.68 -7.35 -4.17
C GLU A 80 17.91 -7.48 -5.69
N ASP A 81 18.15 -6.36 -6.38
CA ASP A 81 18.30 -6.23 -7.85
C ASP A 81 17.03 -6.02 -8.69
N SER A 82 15.90 -5.61 -8.09
CA SER A 82 14.71 -5.21 -8.86
C SER A 82 15.02 -4.14 -9.92
N ILE A 83 14.56 -4.39 -11.14
CA ILE A 83 14.62 -3.45 -12.26
C ILE A 83 13.25 -2.78 -12.42
N TYR A 84 13.25 -1.45 -12.52
CA TYR A 84 12.06 -0.65 -12.67
C TYR A 84 12.07 0.11 -13.99
N ASP A 85 10.96 0.05 -14.70
CA ASP A 85 10.68 0.90 -15.86
C ASP A 85 9.88 2.12 -15.42
N ILE A 86 10.09 3.23 -16.12
CA ILE A 86 9.40 4.49 -15.85
C ILE A 86 8.82 5.01 -17.16
N GLU A 87 7.52 5.23 -17.15
CA GLU A 87 6.77 5.71 -18.32
C GLU A 87 5.93 6.93 -17.95
N LYS A 88 5.75 7.86 -18.90
CA LYS A 88 4.79 8.96 -18.72
C LYS A 88 3.40 8.40 -18.47
N ALA A 89 2.76 8.79 -17.37
CA ALA A 89 1.41 8.38 -17.08
C ALA A 89 0.40 9.18 -17.91
N ASN A 90 -0.65 8.52 -18.38
CA ASN A 90 -1.81 9.23 -18.93
C ASN A 90 -2.77 9.58 -17.80
N VAL A 91 -2.86 10.87 -17.46
CA VAL A 91 -3.66 11.39 -16.34
C VAL A 91 -4.83 12.27 -16.80
N ASP A 92 -5.12 12.31 -18.11
CA ASP A 92 -6.17 13.17 -18.67
C ASP A 92 -7.56 12.85 -18.10
N ASP A 93 -7.81 11.57 -17.84
CA ASP A 93 -9.08 11.07 -17.28
C ASP A 93 -9.02 10.85 -15.75
N LEU A 94 -7.92 11.23 -15.09
CA LEU A 94 -7.74 10.96 -13.67
C LEU A 94 -8.53 11.98 -12.83
N PRO A 95 -9.58 11.56 -12.09
CA PRO A 95 -10.44 12.49 -11.38
C PRO A 95 -9.76 13.06 -10.13
N ILE A 96 -10.28 14.20 -9.66
CA ILE A 96 -9.87 14.79 -8.38
C ILE A 96 -10.59 14.07 -7.25
N ALA A 97 -9.85 13.69 -6.21
CA ALA A 97 -10.40 13.04 -5.02
C ALA A 97 -11.38 13.99 -4.31
N GLN A 98 -12.56 13.50 -3.98
CA GLN A 98 -13.59 14.26 -3.26
C GLN A 98 -13.77 13.74 -1.83
N ARG A 99 -13.61 12.44 -1.65
CA ARG A 99 -13.74 11.79 -0.34
C ARG A 99 -12.72 10.67 -0.22
N ILE A 100 -12.06 10.59 0.93
CA ILE A 100 -11.12 9.52 1.27
C ILE A 100 -11.53 8.94 2.62
N VAL A 101 -11.71 7.63 2.67
CA VAL A 101 -11.99 6.88 3.89
C VAL A 101 -10.72 6.19 4.34
N ILE A 102 -10.32 6.44 5.59
CA ILE A 102 -9.02 6.05 6.10
C ILE A 102 -9.16 5.28 7.41
N LYS A 103 -8.35 4.23 7.55
CA LYS A 103 -8.20 3.47 8.78
C LYS A 103 -6.78 3.64 9.33
N PRO A 104 -6.60 4.36 10.46
CA PRO A 104 -5.33 4.36 11.17
C PRO A 104 -4.96 2.95 11.61
N LEU A 105 -3.69 2.56 11.46
CA LEU A 105 -3.22 1.21 11.83
C LEU A 105 -2.69 1.12 13.26
N ASP A 106 -2.67 2.23 14.00
CA ASP A 106 -2.25 2.27 15.40
C ASP A 106 -3.43 2.67 16.29
N PRO A 107 -3.76 1.87 17.33
CA PRO A 107 -4.81 2.21 18.29
C PRO A 107 -4.62 3.57 18.98
N ARG A 108 -3.37 4.02 19.15
CA ARG A 108 -3.06 5.33 19.76
C ARG A 108 -3.67 6.49 18.97
N ALA A 109 -3.91 6.30 17.68
CA ALA A 109 -4.44 7.32 16.79
C ALA A 109 -5.96 7.53 16.96
N PHE A 110 -6.68 6.62 17.61
CA PHE A 110 -8.16 6.64 17.65
C PHE A 110 -8.74 7.73 18.56
N ASP A 111 -7.99 8.11 19.59
CA ASP A 111 -8.37 9.19 20.52
C ASP A 111 -7.78 10.55 20.09
N MET A 112 -7.05 10.59 18.97
CA MET A 112 -6.41 11.80 18.46
C MET A 112 -7.27 12.46 17.37
N ASP A 113 -7.23 13.79 17.30
CA ASP A 113 -7.71 14.49 16.11
C ASP A 113 -6.63 14.39 15.02
N LEU A 114 -6.81 13.43 14.11
CA LEU A 114 -5.87 13.15 13.04
C LEU A 114 -6.04 14.09 11.83
N THR A 115 -7.09 14.90 11.80
CA THR A 115 -7.48 15.70 10.63
C THR A 115 -6.32 16.52 10.08
N THR A 116 -5.69 17.33 10.93
CA THR A 116 -4.56 18.18 10.56
C THR A 116 -3.36 17.39 10.04
N TYR A 117 -3.10 16.20 10.61
CA TYR A 117 -1.97 15.37 10.20
C TYR A 117 -2.19 14.74 8.83
N PHE A 118 -3.43 14.36 8.52
CA PHE A 118 -3.79 13.89 7.19
C PHE A 118 -3.81 15.01 6.16
N GLU A 119 -4.28 16.20 6.53
CA GLU A 119 -4.17 17.37 5.67
C GLU A 119 -2.71 17.63 5.31
N MET A 120 -1.79 17.56 6.29
CA MET A 120 -0.34 17.66 6.06
C MET A 120 0.20 16.53 5.19
N ALA A 121 -0.16 15.28 5.46
CA ALA A 121 0.26 14.14 4.65
C ALA A 121 -0.19 14.29 3.19
N PHE A 122 -1.41 14.78 2.95
CA PHE A 122 -1.93 15.06 1.62
C PHE A 122 -1.30 16.27 0.94
N MET A 123 -0.54 17.12 1.65
CA MET A 123 0.27 18.13 0.99
C MET A 123 1.45 17.53 0.23
N ASN A 124 1.94 16.38 0.69
CA ASN A 124 3.10 15.69 0.13
C ASN A 124 2.71 14.64 -0.93
N LEU A 125 1.41 14.41 -1.14
CA LEU A 125 0.89 13.43 -2.08
C LEU A 125 0.14 14.12 -3.21
N HIS A 126 0.47 13.77 -4.44
CA HIS A 126 -0.20 14.29 -5.64
C HIS A 126 -1.28 13.35 -6.17
N SER A 127 -1.24 12.09 -5.76
CA SER A 127 -2.20 11.06 -6.08
C SER A 127 -2.48 10.17 -4.88
N ILE A 128 -3.65 9.53 -4.89
CA ILE A 128 -4.05 8.57 -3.87
C ILE A 128 -4.74 7.38 -4.50
N GLN A 129 -4.37 6.19 -4.04
CA GLN A 129 -4.95 4.93 -4.48
C GLN A 129 -5.66 4.25 -3.30
N GLU A 130 -6.72 3.52 -3.59
CA GLU A 130 -7.33 2.60 -2.63
C GLU A 130 -6.43 1.41 -2.32
N GLN A 131 -6.66 0.83 -1.14
CA GLN A 131 -6.06 -0.41 -0.67
C GLN A 131 -4.55 -0.35 -0.49
N ILE A 132 -4.01 0.85 -0.27
CA ILE A 132 -2.60 1.06 0.06
C ILE A 132 -2.45 1.48 1.52
N THR A 133 -1.23 1.33 2.03
CA THR A 133 -0.83 1.89 3.32
C THR A 133 0.14 3.03 3.08
N ILE A 134 -0.14 4.21 3.60
CA ILE A 134 0.75 5.37 3.53
C ILE A 134 1.38 5.66 4.90
N PRO A 135 2.65 6.11 4.94
CA PRO A 135 3.27 6.60 6.15
C PRO A 135 2.78 8.01 6.48
N MET A 136 2.74 8.32 7.76
CA MET A 136 2.43 9.64 8.28
C MET A 136 3.36 9.97 9.43
N ASP A 137 3.74 11.25 9.51
CA ASP A 137 4.53 11.76 10.61
C ASP A 137 3.64 12.43 11.65
N LEU A 138 3.63 11.86 12.85
CA LEU A 138 2.95 12.41 14.02
C LEU A 138 3.92 13.10 14.99
N PHE A 139 5.05 13.66 14.56
CA PHE A 139 6.12 14.33 15.35
C PHE A 139 6.78 13.47 16.45
N GLU A 140 6.04 12.64 17.17
CA GLU A 140 6.43 11.82 18.31
C GLU A 140 6.61 10.34 17.94
N PHE A 141 5.96 9.86 16.86
CA PHE A 141 6.12 8.50 16.34
C PHE A 141 5.63 8.38 14.89
N PRO A 142 6.19 7.45 14.09
CA PRO A 142 5.64 7.15 12.76
C PRO A 142 4.30 6.44 12.91
N LEU A 143 3.31 6.87 12.13
CA LEU A 143 2.00 6.24 12.02
C LEU A 143 1.81 5.73 10.59
N PHE A 144 1.09 4.63 10.44
CA PHE A 144 0.65 4.13 9.13
C PHE A 144 -0.86 4.22 9.02
N ALA A 145 -1.33 4.61 7.84
CA ALA A 145 -2.74 4.74 7.54
C ALA A 145 -3.10 3.90 6.32
N TYR A 146 -4.13 3.08 6.46
CA TYR A 146 -4.66 2.29 5.36
C TYR A 146 -5.78 3.06 4.65
N ILE A 147 -5.66 3.23 3.34
CA ILE A 147 -6.64 3.91 2.50
C ILE A 147 -7.72 2.90 2.10
N CYS A 148 -8.89 2.98 2.74
CA CYS A 148 -9.97 2.03 2.53
C CYS A 148 -10.75 2.30 1.23
N HIS A 149 -11.08 3.57 0.98
CA HIS A 149 -11.92 3.96 -0.14
C HIS A 149 -11.57 5.38 -0.62
N VAL A 150 -11.63 5.61 -1.92
CA VAL A 150 -11.38 6.89 -2.57
C VAL A 150 -12.51 7.15 -3.58
N GLU A 151 -13.16 8.30 -3.47
CA GLU A 151 -14.19 8.74 -4.42
C GLU A 151 -13.66 9.89 -5.28
N PRO A 152 -14.02 9.94 -6.58
CA PRO A 152 -15.02 9.09 -7.27
C PRO A 152 -14.45 7.80 -7.88
N ALA A 153 -13.14 7.58 -7.81
CA ALA A 153 -12.47 6.45 -8.42
C ALA A 153 -11.38 5.89 -7.50
N PRO A 154 -11.00 4.61 -7.64
CA PRO A 154 -10.02 3.97 -6.77
C PRO A 154 -8.59 4.55 -6.91
N LEU A 155 -8.34 5.37 -7.92
CA LEU A 155 -7.14 6.17 -8.09
C LEU A 155 -7.58 7.59 -8.45
N CYS A 156 -7.15 8.57 -7.67
CA CYS A 156 -7.51 9.97 -7.87
C CYS A 156 -6.29 10.88 -7.69
N ARG A 157 -6.39 12.09 -8.24
CA ARG A 157 -5.47 13.20 -7.95
C ARG A 157 -5.86 13.86 -6.65
N ILE A 158 -4.87 14.25 -5.86
CA ILE A 158 -5.09 15.11 -4.71
C ILE A 158 -4.93 16.57 -5.16
N VAL A 159 -5.93 17.39 -4.87
CA VAL A 159 -5.86 18.85 -5.01
C VAL A 159 -6.18 19.46 -3.65
N HIS A 160 -5.28 20.31 -3.18
CA HIS A 160 -5.33 20.90 -1.84
C HIS A 160 -6.67 21.61 -1.57
N GLY A 161 -7.30 21.28 -0.43
CA GLY A 161 -8.49 21.97 0.08
C GLY A 161 -9.84 21.47 -0.45
N GLU A 162 -9.87 20.42 -1.28
CA GLU A 162 -11.12 19.91 -1.89
C GLU A 162 -11.50 18.48 -1.44
N VAL A 163 -10.76 17.88 -0.51
CA VAL A 163 -10.94 16.48 -0.10
C VAL A 163 -11.60 16.37 1.28
N GLN A 164 -12.72 15.66 1.36
CA GLN A 164 -13.32 15.26 2.63
C GLN A 164 -12.66 13.99 3.16
N VAL A 165 -12.20 14.01 4.42
CA VAL A 165 -11.58 12.85 5.07
C VAL A 165 -12.52 12.24 6.10
N GLU A 166 -12.65 10.92 6.08
CA GLU A 166 -13.43 10.16 7.06
C GLU A 166 -12.56 9.08 7.71
N PHE A 167 -12.64 8.98 9.04
CA PHE A 167 -11.85 8.03 9.83
C PHE A 167 -12.69 6.86 10.31
N ILE A 168 -12.17 5.65 10.09
CA ILE A 168 -12.70 4.42 10.70
C ILE A 168 -11.88 4.14 11.96
N ASN A 169 -12.44 4.50 13.12
CA ASN A 169 -11.80 4.34 14.44
C ASN A 169 -12.17 3.01 15.11
N ASP A 170 -12.39 1.96 14.32
CA ASP A 170 -12.76 0.65 14.81
C ASP A 170 -11.74 -0.39 14.37
N PHE A 171 -11.11 -1.04 15.35
CA PHE A 171 -10.75 -2.45 15.17
C PHE A 171 -12.03 -3.24 15.30
N CYS A 172 -12.83 -3.32 14.24
CA CYS A 172 -13.48 -4.58 14.00
C CYS A 172 -12.34 -5.56 13.75
N GLU A 173 -11.88 -6.23 14.82
CA GLU A 173 -11.65 -7.66 14.67
C GLU A 173 -12.88 -8.13 13.90
N GLU A 174 -12.70 -8.55 12.63
CA GLU A 174 -13.63 -9.52 12.10
C GLU A 174 -13.72 -10.54 13.22
N GLN A 175 -14.88 -10.59 13.90
CA GLN A 175 -15.16 -11.69 14.78
C GLN A 175 -15.00 -12.89 13.88
N ASP A 176 -13.83 -13.50 13.97
CA ASP A 176 -13.49 -14.76 13.39
C ASP A 176 -14.70 -15.59 13.72
N SER A 177 -15.46 -15.90 12.66
CA SER A 177 -16.79 -16.47 12.75
C SER A 177 -16.69 -17.55 13.80
N GLN A 178 -17.51 -17.45 14.87
CA GLN A 178 -17.53 -18.41 15.99
C GLN A 178 -17.02 -19.76 15.52
N PRO A 179 -15.99 -20.37 16.13
CA PRO A 179 -15.38 -21.57 15.60
C PRO A 179 -16.50 -22.53 15.25
N GLN A 180 -16.76 -22.72 13.95
CA GLN A 180 -17.77 -23.66 13.50
C GLN A 180 -17.33 -24.97 14.13
N GLU A 181 -18.14 -25.49 15.05
CA GLU A 181 -17.91 -26.80 15.63
C GLU A 181 -17.71 -27.74 14.45
N ARG A 182 -16.45 -28.16 14.23
CA ARG A 182 -16.18 -29.20 13.24
C ARG A 182 -17.11 -30.35 13.62
N PRO A 183 -17.91 -30.89 12.69
CA PRO A 183 -18.72 -32.06 13.00
C PRO A 183 -17.78 -33.09 13.62
N ALA A 184 -18.12 -33.55 14.82
CA ALA A 184 -17.25 -34.41 15.61
C ALA A 184 -16.74 -35.55 14.71
N THR A 185 -15.43 -35.65 14.56
CA THR A 185 -14.82 -36.77 13.86
C THR A 185 -15.39 -38.04 14.48
N PRO A 186 -15.99 -38.96 13.70
CA PRO A 186 -16.58 -40.16 14.26
C PRO A 186 -15.52 -40.87 15.11
N ILE A 187 -15.83 -41.07 16.39
CA ILE A 187 -14.92 -41.71 17.33
C ILE A 187 -14.59 -43.08 16.74
N PRO A 188 -13.31 -43.39 16.47
CA PRO A 188 -12.96 -44.69 15.94
C PRO A 188 -13.39 -45.77 16.94
N PRO A 189 -13.92 -46.92 16.45
CA PRO A 189 -14.41 -47.98 17.33
C PRO A 189 -13.30 -48.40 18.29
N SER A 190 -13.71 -48.65 19.54
CA SER A 190 -12.82 -49.09 20.59
C SER A 190 -12.08 -50.37 20.18
N ALA A 191 -10.94 -50.65 20.83
CA ALA A 191 -10.18 -51.88 20.55
C ALA A 191 -11.04 -53.15 20.77
N GLU A 192 -11.98 -53.11 21.72
CA GLU A 192 -12.91 -54.20 21.99
C GLU A 192 -13.94 -54.38 20.87
N GLU A 193 -14.50 -53.30 20.33
CA GLU A 193 -15.43 -53.36 19.19
C GLU A 193 -14.75 -53.90 17.94
N ARG A 194 -13.52 -53.45 17.66
CA ARG A 194 -12.70 -53.98 16.56
C ARG A 194 -12.41 -55.47 16.73
N ALA A 195 -12.11 -55.92 17.94
CA ALA A 195 -11.88 -57.34 18.22
C ALA A 195 -13.16 -58.18 18.03
N ARG A 196 -14.32 -57.65 18.41
CA ARG A 196 -15.63 -58.29 18.19
C ARG A 196 -15.95 -58.40 16.70
N GLU A 197 -15.81 -57.31 15.94
CA GLU A 197 -16.07 -57.30 14.49
C GLU A 197 -15.17 -58.27 13.74
N ILE A 198 -13.88 -58.30 14.07
CA ILE A 198 -12.94 -59.25 13.48
C ILE A 198 -13.43 -60.67 13.78
N ARG A 199 -13.72 -61.00 15.03
CA ARG A 199 -14.17 -62.34 15.44
C ARG A 199 -15.46 -62.75 14.73
N GLU A 200 -16.44 -61.86 14.62
CA GLU A 200 -17.69 -62.14 13.91
C GLU A 200 -17.48 -62.30 12.39
N SER A 201 -16.56 -61.54 11.78
CA SER A 201 -16.20 -61.71 10.38
C SER A 201 -15.54 -63.07 10.11
N TRP A 202 -14.72 -63.56 11.03
CA TRP A 202 -14.12 -64.90 10.95
C TRP A 202 -15.18 -65.98 11.09
N ILE A 203 -16.14 -65.84 12.01
CA ILE A 203 -17.23 -66.82 12.16
C ILE A 203 -18.09 -66.91 10.89
N ARG A 204 -18.44 -65.77 10.28
CA ARG A 204 -19.22 -65.77 9.02
C ARG A 204 -18.46 -66.32 7.82
N ARG A 205 -17.13 -66.21 7.82
CA ARG A 205 -16.29 -66.68 6.69
C ARG A 205 -16.06 -68.19 6.71
N PHE A 206 -16.30 -68.85 7.85
CA PHE A 206 -16.07 -70.28 8.06
C PHE A 206 -17.34 -71.07 8.39
N GLN A 207 -18.51 -70.49 8.12
CA GLN A 207 -19.80 -71.19 7.97
C GLN A 207 -20.13 -71.34 6.50
#